data_AF-A0A0K2RUU6-F1
#
_entry.id   AF-A0A0K2RUU6-F1
#
_cell.length_a   1.000
_cell.length_b   1.000
_cell.length_c   1.000
_cell.angle_alpha   90.00
_cell.angle_beta   90.00
_cell.angle_gamma   90.00
#
_symmetry.space_group_name_H-M   'P 1'
#
loop_
_entity.id
_entity.type
_entity.pdbx_description
1 polymer ?
#
loop_
_entity_poly.entity_id
_entity_poly.type
_entity_poly.pdbx_seq_one_letter_code
_entity_poly.pdbx_strand_id
1 'polypeptide(L)'
;MEHLTFPQHALDATPRGRLEDPSVIAFRKEVFTSPGWIEHGLAIVEGIPVEEPALAARYATAVSSALGRLLPQDGAGQLVREVKYRGVKLGEGATGRYSDSREGGQFHTDGPHRPDTAPDWFALLCIRQARVGGGLILVPTGEIIRKLDSDALAVLQEPFLFDQREDGVPPVPRPVLVQQPDGQWHVNYLREYIELGHRHPSAHH
;
A
#
# COMPACT_ATOMS: atom_id res chain seq x y z
N MET A 1 -3.65 15.83 13.59
CA MET A 1 -3.99 14.45 13.17
C MET A 1 -4.28 13.68 14.44
N GLU A 2 -5.26 12.79 14.43
CA GLU A 2 -5.57 11.94 15.59
C GLU A 2 -4.59 10.77 15.65
N HIS A 3 -4.14 10.41 16.86
CA HIS A 3 -3.21 9.32 17.09
C HIS A 3 -3.93 8.24 17.89
N LEU A 4 -4.03 7.04 17.29
CA LEU A 4 -4.75 5.90 17.84
C LEU A 4 -3.78 5.00 18.61
N THR A 5 -4.29 4.24 19.58
CA THR A 5 -3.48 3.29 20.35
C THR A 5 -4.01 1.88 20.19
N PHE A 6 -3.13 0.95 19.80
CA PHE A 6 -3.48 -0.46 19.77
C PHE A 6 -3.46 -1.06 21.18
N PRO A 7 -4.43 -1.91 21.56
CA PRO A 7 -4.44 -2.59 22.85
C PRO A 7 -3.20 -3.48 23.04
N GLN A 8 -2.31 -3.08 23.96
CA GLN A 8 -0.99 -3.69 24.13
C GLN A 8 -1.06 -5.19 24.46
N HIS A 9 -2.03 -5.59 25.29
CA HIS A 9 -2.22 -7.01 25.65
C HIS A 9 -2.56 -7.89 24.43
N ALA A 10 -3.11 -7.31 23.37
CA ALA A 10 -3.50 -8.03 22.16
C ALA A 10 -2.35 -8.23 21.15
N LEU A 11 -1.18 -7.60 21.38
CA LEU A 11 0.00 -7.77 20.52
C LEU A 11 0.48 -9.23 20.52
N ASP A 12 0.53 -9.83 21.70
CA ASP A 12 1.00 -11.21 21.91
C ASP A 12 -0.13 -12.25 21.95
N ALA A 13 -1.39 -11.82 21.76
CA ALA A 13 -2.52 -12.73 21.64
C ALA A 13 -2.43 -13.61 20.37
N THR A 14 -3.05 -14.79 20.42
CA THR A 14 -3.23 -15.61 19.22
C THR A 14 -4.08 -14.86 18.19
N PRO A 15 -3.95 -15.13 16.88
CA PRO A 15 -4.73 -14.44 15.84
C PRO A 15 -6.24 -14.51 16.10
N ARG A 16 -6.75 -15.68 16.50
CA ARG A 16 -8.16 -15.85 16.84
C ARG A 16 -8.56 -15.06 18.09
N GLY A 17 -7.79 -15.18 19.17
CA GLY A 17 -8.06 -14.44 20.41
C GLY A 17 -8.05 -12.92 20.19
N ARG A 18 -7.14 -12.43 19.34
CA ARG A 18 -7.06 -11.01 18.97
C ARG A 18 -8.33 -10.53 18.25
N LEU A 19 -8.83 -11.30 17.28
CA LEU A 19 -10.01 -10.90 16.50
C LEU A 19 -11.32 -10.92 17.31
N GLU A 20 -11.38 -11.77 18.34
CA GLU A 20 -12.53 -11.87 19.25
C GLU A 20 -12.44 -10.89 20.44
N ASP A 21 -11.30 -10.23 20.66
CA ASP A 21 -11.09 -9.30 21.77
C ASP A 21 -11.90 -8.00 21.59
N PRO A 22 -12.76 -7.62 22.57
CA PRO A 22 -13.58 -6.42 22.48
C PRO A 22 -12.79 -5.12 22.27
N SER A 23 -11.61 -5.00 22.85
CA SER A 23 -10.75 -3.82 22.70
C SER A 23 -10.16 -3.73 21.29
N VAL A 24 -9.89 -4.87 20.64
CA VAL A 24 -9.42 -4.92 19.25
C VAL A 24 -10.57 -4.60 18.29
N ILE A 25 -11.77 -5.09 18.57
CA ILE A 25 -12.97 -4.75 17.79
C ILE A 25 -13.25 -3.24 17.88
N ALA A 26 -13.13 -2.65 19.08
CA ALA A 26 -13.27 -1.21 19.28
C ALA A 26 -12.19 -0.43 18.52
N PHE A 27 -10.91 -0.83 18.64
CA PHE A 27 -9.80 -0.22 17.91
C PHE A 27 -10.03 -0.27 16.39
N ARG A 28 -10.45 -1.41 15.85
CA ARG A 28 -10.75 -1.55 14.41
C ARG A 28 -11.82 -0.57 13.97
N LYS A 29 -12.90 -0.46 14.74
CA LYS A 29 -13.98 0.50 14.46
C LYS A 29 -13.44 1.92 14.50
N GLU A 30 -12.67 2.27 15.53
CA GLU A 30 -12.07 3.58 15.71
C GLU A 30 -11.20 3.99 14.52
N VAL A 31 -10.31 3.10 14.05
CA VAL A 31 -9.49 3.33 12.85
C VAL A 31 -10.34 3.75 11.66
N PHE A 32 -11.34 2.95 11.30
CA PHE A 32 -12.14 3.18 10.09
C PHE A 32 -13.20 4.28 10.23
N THR A 33 -13.43 4.78 11.46
CA THR A 33 -14.32 5.92 11.72
C THR A 33 -13.56 7.20 12.11
N SER A 34 -12.23 7.15 12.21
CA SER A 34 -11.43 8.31 12.57
C SER A 34 -11.50 9.39 11.48
N PRO A 35 -11.44 10.69 11.83
CA PRO A 35 -11.43 11.76 10.84
C PRO A 35 -10.25 11.64 9.87
N GLY A 36 -9.07 11.23 10.34
CA GLY A 36 -7.91 11.01 9.47
C GLY A 36 -8.17 9.96 8.39
N TRP A 37 -8.84 8.86 8.76
CA TRP A 37 -9.21 7.83 7.80
C TRP A 37 -10.28 8.31 6.83
N ILE A 38 -11.36 8.92 7.33
CA ILE A 38 -12.47 9.38 6.51
C ILE A 38 -12.04 10.49 5.53
N GLU A 39 -11.24 11.44 5.98
CA GLU A 39 -10.87 12.62 5.18
C GLU A 39 -9.66 12.38 4.28
N HIS A 40 -8.73 11.52 4.69
CA HIS A 40 -7.43 11.38 4.03
C HIS A 40 -7.03 9.93 3.71
N GLY A 41 -7.80 8.93 4.14
CA GLY A 41 -7.43 7.52 4.02
C GLY A 41 -6.23 7.14 4.88
N LEU A 42 -5.99 7.85 5.99
CA LEU A 42 -4.82 7.67 6.85
C LEU A 42 -5.20 7.54 8.32
N ALA A 43 -4.71 6.49 8.97
CA ALA A 43 -4.73 6.35 10.42
C ALA A 43 -3.30 6.23 10.95
N ILE A 44 -2.98 6.97 12.02
CA ILE A 44 -1.71 6.86 12.73
C ILE A 44 -1.94 6.08 14.02
N VAL A 45 -1.19 4.99 14.20
CA VAL A 45 -1.20 4.18 15.41
C VAL A 45 0.14 4.34 16.12
N GLU A 46 0.11 4.72 17.39
CA GLU A 46 1.29 4.94 18.22
C GLU A 46 1.41 3.94 19.37
N GLY A 47 2.56 4.00 20.05
CA GLY A 47 2.82 3.19 21.24
C GLY A 47 3.10 1.72 20.95
N ILE A 48 3.44 1.34 19.71
CA ILE A 48 3.86 -0.03 19.41
C ILE A 48 5.31 -0.22 19.87
N PRO A 49 5.62 -1.17 20.77
CA PRO A 49 6.94 -1.30 21.40
C PRO A 49 7.93 -2.03 20.48
N VAL A 50 8.51 -1.31 19.50
CA VAL A 50 9.40 -1.86 18.47
C VAL A 50 10.89 -1.62 18.70
N GLU A 51 11.33 -1.59 19.96
CA GLU A 51 12.74 -1.37 20.31
C GLU A 51 13.66 -2.45 19.72
N GLU A 52 13.14 -3.67 19.56
CA GLU A 52 13.82 -4.78 18.91
C GLU A 52 13.23 -5.06 17.51
N PRO A 53 14.04 -4.98 16.42
CA PRO A 53 13.57 -5.29 15.08
C PRO A 53 12.97 -6.69 14.92
N ALA A 54 13.39 -7.65 15.75
CA ALA A 54 12.83 -9.01 15.78
C ALA A 54 11.34 -9.05 16.18
N LEU A 55 10.88 -8.08 16.98
CA LEU A 55 9.48 -7.96 17.39
C LEU A 55 8.63 -7.20 16.36
N ALA A 56 9.26 -6.32 15.58
CA ALA A 56 8.54 -5.44 14.67
C ALA A 56 7.71 -6.21 13.64
N ALA A 57 8.23 -7.28 13.05
CA ALA A 57 7.46 -8.09 12.11
C ALA A 57 6.25 -8.75 12.80
N ARG A 58 6.41 -9.24 14.02
CA ARG A 58 5.32 -9.82 14.82
C ARG A 58 4.24 -8.78 15.12
N TYR A 59 4.63 -7.60 15.58
CA TYR A 59 3.70 -6.54 15.95
C TYR A 59 3.03 -5.89 14.75
N ALA A 60 3.74 -5.67 13.64
CA ALA A 60 3.15 -5.27 12.37
C ALA A 60 2.07 -6.26 11.93
N THR A 61 2.40 -7.56 11.92
CA THR A 61 1.45 -8.64 11.62
C THR A 61 0.26 -8.60 12.58
N ALA A 62 0.49 -8.40 13.88
CA ALA A 62 -0.55 -8.37 14.89
C ALA A 62 -1.56 -7.24 14.66
N VAL A 63 -1.09 -6.01 14.53
CA VAL A 63 -1.93 -4.83 14.31
C VAL A 63 -2.62 -4.91 12.95
N SER A 64 -1.92 -5.27 11.87
CA SER A 64 -2.52 -5.39 10.54
C SER A 64 -3.59 -6.49 10.49
N SER A 65 -3.37 -7.62 11.17
CA SER A 65 -4.37 -8.70 11.23
C SER A 65 -5.65 -8.31 11.97
N ALA A 66 -5.59 -7.33 12.88
CA ALA A 66 -6.78 -6.78 13.52
C ALA A 66 -7.63 -5.92 12.57
N LEU A 67 -7.03 -5.36 11.52
CA LEU A 67 -7.70 -4.48 10.57
C LEU A 67 -8.30 -5.26 9.38
N GLY A 68 -7.69 -6.38 9.00
CA GLY A 68 -8.19 -7.23 7.92
C GLY A 68 -7.34 -8.47 7.65
N ARG A 69 -7.55 -9.06 6.47
CA ARG A 69 -6.79 -10.22 6.00
C ARG A 69 -5.44 -9.77 5.46
N LEU A 70 -4.36 -10.41 5.93
CA LEU A 70 -3.02 -10.18 5.40
C LEU A 70 -2.86 -10.83 4.02
N LEU A 71 -2.22 -10.12 3.09
CA LEU A 71 -1.90 -10.61 1.76
C LEU A 71 -0.39 -10.87 1.64
N PRO A 72 0.04 -11.92 0.92
CA PRO A 72 1.44 -12.10 0.53
C PRO A 72 1.98 -10.91 -0.26
N GLN A 73 3.21 -10.49 0.06
CA GLN A 73 3.93 -9.42 -0.64
C GLN A 73 4.81 -9.94 -1.80
N ASP A 74 5.07 -11.25 -1.85
CA ASP A 74 5.83 -11.91 -2.90
C ASP A 74 5.39 -13.36 -3.13
N GLY A 75 5.97 -13.99 -4.16
CA GLY A 75 5.68 -15.39 -4.50
C GLY A 75 6.15 -16.42 -3.47
N ALA A 76 6.95 -16.00 -2.48
CA ALA A 76 7.36 -16.86 -1.36
C ALA A 76 6.39 -16.80 -0.17
N GLY A 77 5.33 -15.99 -0.25
CA GLY A 77 4.34 -15.86 0.82
C GLY A 77 4.75 -14.90 1.93
N GLN A 78 5.77 -14.05 1.74
CA GLN A 78 6.23 -13.12 2.76
C GLN A 78 5.12 -12.11 3.12
N LEU A 79 4.73 -12.03 4.40
CA LEU A 79 3.67 -11.11 4.86
C LEU A 79 4.20 -9.72 5.26
N VAL A 80 5.45 -9.65 5.73
CA VAL A 80 6.09 -8.41 6.18
C VAL A 80 7.44 -8.27 5.51
N ARG A 81 7.70 -7.12 4.90
CA ARG A 81 8.97 -6.79 4.28
C ARG A 81 9.65 -5.63 5.00
N GLU A 82 10.94 -5.80 5.32
CA GLU A 82 11.75 -4.73 5.92
C GLU A 82 12.17 -3.71 4.85
N VAL A 83 11.65 -2.49 4.97
CA VAL A 83 12.09 -1.34 4.18
C VAL A 83 13.28 -0.67 4.88
N LYS A 84 14.47 -0.81 4.30
CA LYS A 84 15.67 -0.10 4.76
C LYS A 84 16.66 0.07 3.64
N TYR A 85 17.46 1.12 3.73
CA TYR A 85 18.58 1.29 2.82
C TYR A 85 19.64 0.20 3.03
N ARG A 86 19.93 -0.57 1.99
CA ARG A 86 20.92 -1.68 2.00
C ARG A 86 22.16 -1.40 1.14
N GLY A 87 22.39 -0.15 0.76
CA GLY A 87 23.52 0.22 -0.09
C GLY A 87 23.23 0.19 -1.59
N VAL A 88 22.06 -0.29 -2.00
CA VAL A 88 21.68 -0.53 -3.41
C VAL A 88 21.15 0.75 -4.06
N LYS A 89 21.55 1.06 -5.30
CA LYS A 89 20.86 2.09 -6.11
C LYS A 89 19.70 1.48 -6.89
N LEU A 90 18.69 2.28 -7.21
CA LEU A 90 17.56 1.77 -7.99
C LEU A 90 18.05 1.31 -9.38
N GLY A 91 17.71 0.08 -9.77
CA GLY A 91 18.19 -0.52 -11.04
C GLY A 91 19.59 -1.14 -11.00
N GLU A 92 20.31 -1.12 -9.88
CA GLU A 92 21.54 -1.91 -9.71
C GLU A 92 21.20 -3.38 -9.43
N GLY A 93 21.40 -4.24 -10.44
CA GLY A 93 21.18 -5.69 -10.36
C GLY A 93 19.71 -6.11 -10.46
N ALA A 94 19.47 -7.42 -10.58
CA ALA A 94 18.12 -7.99 -10.75
C ALA A 94 17.20 -7.84 -9.52
N THR A 95 17.72 -7.37 -8.38
CA THR A 95 17.03 -7.36 -7.08
C THR A 95 16.92 -5.98 -6.43
N GLY A 96 17.46 -4.92 -7.04
CA GLY A 96 17.44 -3.56 -6.50
C GLY A 96 16.03 -2.97 -6.48
N ARG A 97 15.27 -3.26 -5.43
CA ARG A 97 13.93 -2.69 -5.22
C ARG A 97 14.04 -1.32 -4.56
N TYR A 98 13.03 -0.50 -4.78
CA TYR A 98 12.87 0.81 -4.15
C TYR A 98 13.13 0.77 -2.63
N SER A 99 12.58 -0.25 -1.98
CA SER A 99 12.63 -0.48 -0.55
C SER A 99 14.00 -0.93 0.01
N ASP A 100 15.00 -1.04 -0.86
CA ASP A 100 16.42 -1.29 -0.53
C ASP A 100 17.30 -0.05 -0.81
N SER A 101 16.73 1.01 -1.39
CA SER A 101 17.43 2.20 -1.90
C SER A 101 17.25 3.44 -1.01
N ARG A 102 17.97 4.51 -1.35
CA ARG A 102 17.82 5.85 -0.74
C ARG A 102 17.09 6.84 -1.64
N GLU A 103 16.65 6.37 -2.81
CA GLU A 103 15.95 7.20 -3.78
C GLU A 103 14.52 7.42 -3.30
N GLY A 104 13.85 8.45 -3.82
CA GLY A 104 12.43 8.68 -3.58
C GLY A 104 11.60 7.86 -4.57
N GLY A 105 10.52 7.25 -4.09
CA GLY A 105 9.64 6.44 -4.91
C GLY A 105 8.82 7.36 -5.81
N GLN A 106 8.44 6.88 -6.99
CA GLN A 106 7.37 7.54 -7.74
C GLN A 106 6.04 7.32 -7.02
N PHE A 107 5.11 8.27 -7.16
CA PHE A 107 3.74 8.08 -6.68
C PHE A 107 3.15 6.85 -7.34
N HIS A 108 2.54 5.98 -6.53
CA HIS A 108 1.87 4.78 -6.99
C HIS A 108 0.81 4.31 -6.00
N THR A 109 -0.05 3.43 -6.48
CA THR A 109 -0.88 2.53 -5.67
C THR A 109 -0.28 1.13 -5.69
N ASP A 110 -0.54 0.34 -4.66
CA ASP A 110 0.00 -1.01 -4.56
C ASP A 110 -0.78 -2.00 -5.45
N GLY A 111 -0.04 -2.80 -6.22
CA GLY A 111 -0.61 -3.88 -7.05
C GLY A 111 -1.65 -3.48 -8.11
N PRO A 112 -1.52 -2.35 -8.84
CA PRO A 112 -2.55 -1.92 -9.79
C PRO A 112 -2.74 -2.90 -10.96
N HIS A 113 -1.70 -3.67 -11.30
CA HIS A 113 -1.72 -4.74 -12.30
C HIS A 113 -2.39 -6.03 -11.82
N ARG A 114 -2.80 -6.12 -10.54
CA ARG A 114 -3.42 -7.31 -9.94
C ARG A 114 -4.86 -7.01 -9.49
N PRO A 115 -5.85 -6.99 -10.40
CA PRO A 115 -7.22 -6.57 -10.07
C PRO A 115 -7.87 -7.37 -8.93
N ASP A 116 -7.62 -8.68 -8.87
CA ASP A 116 -8.27 -9.56 -7.89
C ASP A 116 -7.54 -9.64 -6.54
N THR A 117 -6.34 -9.08 -6.43
CA THR A 117 -5.49 -9.21 -5.24
C THR A 117 -4.79 -7.92 -4.82
N ALA A 118 -5.21 -6.78 -5.37
CA ALA A 118 -4.77 -5.48 -4.89
C ALA A 118 -5.20 -5.28 -3.42
N PRO A 119 -4.32 -4.76 -2.55
CA PRO A 119 -4.68 -4.50 -1.17
C PRO A 119 -5.67 -3.32 -1.07
N ASP A 120 -6.66 -3.46 -0.18
CA ASP A 120 -7.57 -2.36 0.16
C ASP A 120 -6.84 -1.22 0.90
N TRP A 121 -5.79 -1.57 1.66
CA TRP A 121 -4.89 -0.65 2.34
C TRP A 121 -3.54 -1.32 2.62
N PHE A 122 -2.50 -0.51 2.80
CA PHE A 122 -1.19 -0.96 3.27
C PHE A 122 -0.86 -0.38 4.64
N ALA A 123 0.03 -1.04 5.37
CA ALA A 123 0.47 -0.60 6.70
C ALA A 123 1.99 -0.48 6.74
N LEU A 124 2.49 0.57 7.40
CA LEU A 124 3.91 0.78 7.66
C LEU A 124 4.14 0.93 9.17
N LEU A 125 5.10 0.17 9.69
CA LEU A 125 5.55 0.28 11.08
C LEU A 125 6.93 0.90 11.11
N CYS A 126 7.03 2.12 11.63
CA CYS A 126 8.31 2.81 11.78
C CYS A 126 9.08 2.25 12.98
N ILE A 127 10.17 1.52 12.71
CA ILE A 127 11.08 0.97 13.73
C ILE A 127 12.17 1.99 14.09
N ARG A 128 12.62 2.77 13.11
CA ARG A 128 13.68 3.76 13.27
C ARG A 128 13.48 4.90 12.29
N GLN A 129 13.29 6.10 12.83
CA GLN A 129 13.20 7.32 12.01
C GLN A 129 14.52 7.56 11.28
N ALA A 130 14.44 7.88 9.98
CA ALA A 130 15.61 8.27 9.22
C ALA A 130 16.14 9.64 9.72
N ARG A 131 17.47 9.82 9.74
CA ARG A 131 18.08 11.11 10.10
C ARG A 131 17.80 12.20 9.07
N VAL A 132 17.65 11.82 7.80
CA VAL A 132 17.36 12.69 6.66
C VAL A 132 16.47 11.88 5.71
N GLY A 133 15.40 12.50 5.18
CA GLY A 133 14.45 11.81 4.31
C GLY A 133 13.54 10.84 5.07
N GLY A 134 13.08 9.79 4.39
CA GLY A 134 12.18 8.78 4.97
C GLY A 134 10.75 9.25 5.23
N GLY A 135 10.38 10.42 4.70
CA GLY A 135 9.01 10.93 4.78
C GLY A 135 8.06 10.10 3.91
N LEU A 136 6.85 9.88 4.42
CA LEU A 136 5.75 9.32 3.66
C LEU A 136 4.96 10.47 3.03
N ILE A 137 4.78 10.44 1.72
CA ILE A 137 3.94 11.39 0.99
C ILE A 137 2.71 10.66 0.51
N LEU A 138 1.54 11.14 0.93
CA LEU A 138 0.24 10.64 0.50
C LEU A 138 -0.47 11.74 -0.28
N VAL A 139 -1.17 11.35 -1.34
CA VAL A 139 -1.96 12.27 -2.15
C VAL A 139 -3.40 11.74 -2.17
N PRO A 140 -4.35 12.41 -1.50
CA PRO A 140 -5.74 11.95 -1.47
C PRO A 140 -6.35 11.94 -2.88
N THR A 141 -7.07 10.89 -3.23
CA THR A 141 -7.70 10.76 -4.56
C THR A 141 -8.57 11.97 -4.90
N GLY A 142 -9.36 12.47 -3.95
CA GLY A 142 -10.22 13.63 -4.16
C GLY A 142 -9.47 14.91 -4.57
N GLU A 143 -8.22 15.10 -4.11
CA GLU A 143 -7.36 16.20 -4.54
C GLU A 143 -6.90 16.04 -5.99
N ILE A 144 -6.60 14.80 -6.40
CA ILE A 144 -6.23 14.47 -7.78
C ILE A 144 -7.39 14.80 -8.70
N ILE A 145 -8.59 14.26 -8.40
CA ILE A 145 -9.79 14.46 -9.23
C ILE A 145 -10.13 15.94 -9.39
N ARG A 146 -10.06 16.74 -8.33
CA ARG A 146 -10.34 18.19 -8.41
C ARG A 146 -9.37 18.99 -9.28
N LYS A 147 -8.20 18.44 -9.58
CA LYS A 147 -7.18 19.09 -10.42
C LYS A 147 -7.23 18.65 -11.89
N LEU A 148 -8.03 17.63 -12.22
CA LEU A 148 -8.19 17.14 -13.58
C LEU A 148 -9.32 17.90 -14.28
N ASP A 149 -9.13 18.19 -15.57
CA ASP A 149 -10.21 18.62 -16.45
C ASP A 149 -11.02 17.41 -16.96
N SER A 150 -12.14 17.68 -17.65
CA SER A 150 -13.03 16.65 -18.17
C SER A 150 -12.36 15.70 -19.16
N ASP A 151 -11.42 16.21 -19.95
CA ASP A 151 -10.78 15.45 -21.00
C ASP A 151 -9.75 14.48 -20.40
N ALA A 152 -8.94 14.96 -19.46
CA ALA A 152 -8.03 14.13 -18.68
C ALA A 152 -8.79 13.07 -17.87
N LEU A 153 -9.93 13.44 -17.26
CA LEU A 153 -10.78 12.49 -16.54
C LEU A 153 -11.34 11.40 -17.46
N ALA A 154 -11.76 11.75 -18.67
CA ALA A 154 -12.22 10.78 -19.67
C ALA A 154 -11.08 9.83 -20.08
N VAL A 155 -9.91 10.39 -20.42
CA VAL A 155 -8.73 9.60 -20.81
C VAL A 155 -8.32 8.63 -19.71
N LEU A 156 -8.30 9.06 -18.44
CA LEU A 156 -7.88 8.22 -17.31
C LEU A 156 -8.88 7.11 -16.97
N GLN A 157 -10.12 7.19 -17.47
CA GLN A 157 -11.12 6.12 -17.36
C GLN A 157 -11.01 5.07 -18.47
N GLU A 158 -10.25 5.34 -19.54
CA GLU A 158 -9.97 4.34 -20.56
C GLU A 158 -9.00 3.27 -20.06
N PRO A 159 -9.02 2.04 -20.62
CA PRO A 159 -8.08 1.01 -20.23
C PRO A 159 -6.63 1.33 -20.63
N PHE A 160 -5.73 1.39 -19.64
CA PHE A 160 -4.28 1.42 -19.82
C PHE A 160 -3.70 0.02 -19.66
N LEU A 161 -2.61 -0.26 -20.37
CA LEU A 161 -1.93 -1.55 -20.30
C LEU A 161 -0.91 -1.55 -19.17
N PHE A 162 -1.15 -2.36 -18.13
CA PHE A 162 -0.21 -2.54 -17.03
C PHE A 162 0.63 -3.80 -17.23
N ASP A 163 1.95 -3.65 -17.23
CA ASP A 163 2.89 -4.77 -17.21
C ASP A 163 2.73 -5.63 -15.93
N GLN A 164 2.82 -6.95 -16.06
CA GLN A 164 2.65 -7.88 -14.94
C GLN A 164 3.96 -8.25 -14.22
N ARG A 165 5.11 -7.84 -14.77
CA ARG A 165 6.47 -8.23 -14.34
C ARG A 165 6.70 -9.74 -14.36
N GLU A 166 6.00 -10.44 -15.25
CA GLU A 166 6.11 -11.87 -15.48
C GLU A 166 6.44 -12.11 -16.96
N ASP A 167 7.52 -12.86 -17.22
CA ASP A 167 8.01 -13.09 -18.57
C ASP A 167 6.98 -13.83 -19.41
N GLY A 168 6.66 -13.27 -20.58
CA GLY A 168 5.71 -13.85 -21.53
C GLY A 168 4.24 -13.71 -21.15
N VAL A 169 3.93 -13.03 -20.05
CA VAL A 169 2.54 -12.75 -19.66
C VAL A 169 2.11 -11.40 -20.26
N PRO A 170 1.02 -11.35 -21.05
CA PRO A 170 0.53 -10.10 -21.62
C PRO A 170 0.15 -9.06 -20.55
N PRO A 171 0.27 -7.76 -20.85
CA PRO A 171 -0.15 -6.72 -19.93
C PRO A 171 -1.67 -6.75 -19.70
N VAL A 172 -2.09 -6.28 -18.53
CA VAL A 172 -3.51 -6.23 -18.13
C VAL A 172 -4.10 -4.87 -18.47
N PRO A 173 -5.20 -4.81 -19.27
CA PRO A 173 -5.92 -3.58 -19.50
C PRO A 173 -6.73 -3.18 -18.25
N ARG A 174 -6.53 -1.96 -17.75
CA ARG A 174 -7.27 -1.43 -16.61
C ARG A 174 -7.32 0.10 -16.63
N PRO A 175 -8.45 0.73 -16.26
CA PRO A 175 -8.49 2.17 -16.09
C PRO A 175 -7.61 2.66 -14.94
N VAL A 176 -6.99 3.82 -15.12
CA VAL A 176 -6.26 4.51 -14.04
C VAL A 176 -7.25 5.08 -13.02
N LEU A 177 -8.40 5.58 -13.47
CA LEU A 177 -9.48 6.06 -12.62
C LEU A 177 -10.72 5.21 -12.81
N VAL A 178 -11.29 4.74 -11.71
CA VAL A 178 -12.53 3.96 -11.70
C VAL A 178 -13.49 4.59 -10.70
N GLN A 179 -14.66 5.01 -11.16
CA GLN A 179 -15.74 5.39 -10.26
C GLN A 179 -16.41 4.11 -9.71
N GLN A 180 -16.41 3.98 -8.39
CA GLN A 180 -17.02 2.86 -7.68
C GLN A 180 -18.54 3.05 -7.56
N PRO A 181 -19.31 1.96 -7.33
CA PRO A 181 -20.77 2.05 -7.15
C PRO A 181 -21.23 2.95 -6.00
N ASP A 182 -20.39 3.17 -5.00
CA ASP A 182 -20.63 4.09 -3.88
C ASP A 182 -20.32 5.57 -4.22
N GLY A 183 -19.92 5.85 -5.47
CA GLY A 183 -19.58 7.16 -5.97
C GLY A 183 -18.14 7.60 -5.70
N GLN A 184 -17.34 6.81 -4.95
CA GLN A 184 -15.94 7.12 -4.69
C GLN A 184 -15.06 6.82 -5.92
N TRP A 185 -13.95 7.54 -6.03
CA TRP A 185 -12.95 7.29 -7.07
C TRP A 185 -11.84 6.39 -6.54
N HIS A 186 -11.57 5.31 -7.27
CA HIS A 186 -10.37 4.49 -7.09
C HIS A 186 -9.31 4.87 -8.12
N VAL A 187 -8.05 4.83 -7.69
CA VAL A 187 -6.88 5.08 -8.53
C VAL A 187 -6.09 3.79 -8.67
N ASN A 188 -5.78 3.40 -9.90
CA ASN A 188 -4.81 2.37 -10.23
C ASN A 188 -3.65 3.05 -10.93
N TYR A 189 -2.54 3.29 -10.23
CA TYR A 189 -1.45 4.05 -10.82
C TYR A 189 -0.10 3.48 -10.45
N LEU A 190 0.68 3.10 -11.45
CA LEU A 190 2.11 2.86 -11.32
C LEU A 190 2.74 3.11 -12.68
N ARG A 191 3.31 4.30 -12.86
CA ARG A 191 3.74 4.84 -14.16
C ARG A 191 4.64 3.87 -14.92
N GLU A 192 5.65 3.31 -14.26
CA GLU A 192 6.60 2.39 -14.88
C GLU A 192 5.89 1.21 -15.54
N TYR A 193 4.85 0.64 -14.90
CA TYR A 193 4.17 -0.54 -15.42
C TYR A 193 3.21 -0.18 -16.55
N ILE A 194 2.62 1.02 -16.53
CA ILE A 194 1.84 1.53 -17.67
C ILE A 194 2.77 1.70 -18.88
N GLU A 195 3.91 2.35 -18.69
CA GLU A 195 4.87 2.61 -19.77
C GLU A 195 5.50 1.32 -20.31
N LEU A 196 5.74 0.31 -19.47
CA LEU A 196 6.19 -1.01 -19.90
C LEU A 196 5.09 -1.78 -20.63
N GLY A 197 3.86 -1.76 -20.12
CA GLY A 197 2.74 -2.49 -20.72
C GLY A 197 2.41 -1.99 -22.13
N HIS A 198 2.46 -0.68 -22.37
CA HIS A 198 2.28 -0.10 -23.71
C HIS A 198 3.47 -0.32 -24.66
N ARG A 199 4.65 -0.69 -24.15
CA ARG A 199 5.80 -1.11 -24.96
C ARG A 199 5.83 -2.61 -25.22
N HIS A 200 4.96 -3.38 -24.58
CA HIS A 200 4.92 -4.82 -24.73
C HIS A 200 4.54 -5.20 -26.18
N PRO A 201 5.20 -6.19 -26.81
CA PRO A 201 4.93 -6.54 -28.21
C PRO A 201 3.46 -6.87 -28.52
N SER A 202 2.73 -7.40 -27.55
CA SER A 202 1.30 -7.74 -27.68
C SER A 202 0.35 -6.53 -27.55
N ALA A 203 0.86 -5.31 -27.31
CA ALA A 203 0.04 -4.11 -27.11
C ALA A 203 -0.57 -3.55 -28.42
N HIS A 204 -0.14 -4.05 -29.58
CA HIS A 204 -0.53 -3.54 -30.91
C HIS A 204 -1.42 -4.51 -31.71
N HIS A 205 -2.09 -5.44 -31.04
CA HIS A 205 -2.99 -6.42 -31.66
C HIS A 205 -4.45 -6.19 -31.29
#